data_AF-A0A7C3L876-F1
#
_entry.id   AF-A0A7C3L876-F1
#
_cell.length_a   1.000
_cell.length_b   1.000
_cell.length_c   1.000
_cell.angle_alpha   90.00
_cell.angle_beta   90.00
_cell.angle_gamma   90.00
#
_symmetry.space_group_name_H-M   'P 1'
#
loop_
_entity.id
_entity.type
_entity.pdbx_description
1 polymer ?
#
loop_
_entity_poly.entity_id
_entity_poly.type
_entity_poly.pdbx_seq_one_letter_code
_entity_poly.pdbx_strand_id
1 'polypeptide(L)'
;MHILRSSLRVTLFVLITLILPNCGGGGSTSNTATTNNGTNTPTGTNTGTTTPTTDDEFSQSQYKGLNFYYKNLSTSAYKLTQLSDSTFNALTETEKLEVANKLLETLFYGLPLKTLQEKIASGNFIESIRTGLDEDRTDKEVLENDILDETKYRQTDYNEQVAVDILTRFYAMHELDSYFLRNWIAYILTQTIMFSPAYELESTHTPNIARVYNRLVTMLGVDSGMRYITYVHMMSEDNWRRFRSPEDNGREMLEIFTLDGDDSHVPLAGKALQNWKLDRD
;
A
#
# COMPACT_ATOMS: atom_id res chain seq x y z
N MET A 1 39.49 -8.11 9.66
CA MET A 1 38.77 -6.83 9.68
C MET A 1 37.30 -7.12 9.38
N HIS A 2 36.63 -7.67 10.40
CA HIS A 2 35.18 -7.85 10.45
C HIS A 2 34.60 -6.56 11.01
N ILE A 3 33.48 -6.10 10.44
CA ILE A 3 32.34 -5.37 11.05
C ILE A 3 31.54 -4.76 9.87
N LEU A 4 30.20 -4.74 10.01
CA LEU A 4 29.17 -4.20 9.10
C LEU A 4 28.68 -5.10 7.94
N ARG A 5 28.12 -6.27 8.30
CA ARG A 5 27.03 -6.93 7.55
C ARG A 5 25.99 -7.46 8.52
N SER A 6 25.15 -6.61 9.12
CA SER A 6 24.02 -7.08 9.96
C SER A 6 22.96 -6.02 10.34
N SER A 7 22.63 -5.04 9.48
CA SER A 7 21.65 -4.00 9.88
C SER A 7 20.62 -3.58 8.82
N LEU A 8 20.31 -4.41 7.83
CA LEU A 8 19.30 -4.08 6.81
C LEU A 8 18.16 -5.09 6.68
N ARG A 9 17.81 -5.79 7.77
CA ARG A 9 16.73 -6.80 7.78
C ARG A 9 15.67 -6.63 8.89
N VAL A 10 15.60 -5.48 9.57
CA VAL A 10 14.69 -5.32 10.72
C VAL A 10 13.60 -4.25 10.53
N THR A 11 13.67 -3.37 9.54
CA THR A 11 12.75 -2.21 9.50
C THR A 11 11.50 -2.36 8.62
N LEU A 12 11.30 -3.50 7.94
CA LEU A 12 10.13 -3.69 7.03
C LEU A 12 9.08 -4.71 7.52
N PHE A 13 9.31 -5.38 8.66
CA PHE A 13 8.46 -6.51 9.09
C PHE A 13 7.38 -6.18 10.13
N VAL A 14 7.31 -4.95 10.63
CA VAL A 14 6.40 -4.58 11.74
C VAL A 14 5.10 -3.91 11.27
N LEU A 15 4.99 -3.46 10.02
CA LEU A 15 3.87 -2.59 9.59
C LEU A 15 2.73 -3.27 8.80
N ILE A 16 2.91 -4.50 8.30
CA ILE A 16 1.88 -5.20 7.51
C ILE A 16 0.81 -5.86 8.41
N THR A 17 0.99 -5.80 9.73
CA THR A 17 0.27 -6.65 10.68
C THR A 17 -0.94 -6.01 11.35
N LEU A 18 -1.18 -4.71 11.14
CA LEU A 18 -2.19 -3.96 11.88
C LEU A 18 -3.36 -3.39 11.06
N ILE A 19 -3.35 -3.39 9.72
CA ILE A 19 -4.24 -2.45 8.98
C ILE A 19 -4.95 -2.98 7.71
N LEU A 20 -4.92 -4.26 7.36
CA LEU A 20 -5.72 -4.70 6.19
C LEU A 20 -6.46 -6.02 6.42
N PRO A 21 -7.71 -5.98 6.93
CA PRO A 21 -8.78 -6.81 6.41
C PRO A 21 -9.45 -6.10 5.21
N ASN A 22 -10.05 -6.85 4.30
CA ASN A 22 -10.92 -6.37 3.21
C ASN A 22 -10.30 -5.57 2.05
N CYS A 23 -9.61 -6.27 1.16
CA CYS A 23 -9.89 -6.10 -0.27
C CYS A 23 -10.64 -7.35 -0.75
N GLY A 24 -11.97 -7.23 -0.95
CA GLY A 24 -12.80 -8.23 -1.62
C GLY A 24 -13.87 -8.91 -0.74
N GLY A 25 -14.92 -8.16 -0.37
CA GLY A 25 -16.16 -8.73 0.14
C GLY A 25 -17.36 -8.26 -0.67
N GLY A 26 -18.19 -9.19 -1.15
CA GLY A 26 -19.54 -8.94 -1.67
C GLY A 26 -20.54 -9.88 -0.99
N GLY A 27 -21.46 -9.31 -0.20
CA GLY A 27 -22.56 -9.99 0.51
C GLY A 27 -23.62 -10.60 -0.42
N SER A 28 -24.75 -11.19 0.03
CA SER A 28 -25.57 -10.90 1.21
C SER A 28 -26.58 -12.03 1.48
N THR A 29 -27.20 -11.95 2.66
CA THR A 29 -28.07 -12.85 3.44
C THR A 29 -29.52 -13.07 2.95
N SER A 30 -30.07 -14.27 3.28
CA SER A 30 -31.46 -14.66 3.71
C SER A 30 -32.68 -13.90 3.14
N ASN A 31 -33.82 -14.50 2.75
CA ASN A 31 -34.62 -15.50 3.47
C ASN A 31 -35.86 -15.94 2.64
N THR A 32 -36.46 -17.07 3.02
CA THR A 32 -37.87 -17.52 2.84
C THR A 32 -38.28 -18.31 1.58
N ALA A 33 -38.81 -19.50 1.86
CA ALA A 33 -39.41 -20.45 0.95
C ALA A 33 -40.78 -20.01 0.42
N THR A 34 -41.09 -20.34 -0.84
CA THR A 34 -42.40 -20.94 -1.17
C THR A 34 -42.30 -21.72 -2.49
N THR A 35 -42.70 -22.98 -2.42
CA THR A 35 -42.94 -23.92 -3.52
C THR A 35 -44.06 -23.43 -4.44
N ASN A 36 -43.91 -23.61 -5.76
CA ASN A 36 -44.96 -24.24 -6.57
C ASN A 36 -44.48 -24.67 -7.97
N ASN A 37 -44.90 -25.90 -8.29
CA ASN A 37 -44.77 -26.63 -9.55
C ASN A 37 -45.39 -25.91 -10.76
N GLY A 38 -44.83 -26.16 -11.96
CA GLY A 38 -45.52 -25.87 -13.22
C GLY A 38 -44.64 -26.00 -14.46
N THR A 39 -44.62 -27.21 -15.01
CA THR A 39 -43.96 -27.71 -16.23
C THR A 39 -44.25 -26.91 -17.51
N ASN A 40 -43.23 -26.61 -18.32
CA ASN A 40 -43.05 -27.10 -19.72
C ASN A 40 -41.81 -26.50 -20.44
N THR A 41 -41.10 -27.40 -21.11
CA THR A 41 -39.87 -27.38 -21.97
C THR A 41 -39.97 -26.37 -23.15
N PRO A 42 -38.90 -25.91 -23.87
CA PRO A 42 -37.59 -26.54 -24.16
C PRO A 42 -36.37 -25.59 -24.02
N THR A 43 -35.12 -26.03 -23.93
CA THR A 43 -34.28 -26.56 -25.03
C THR A 43 -32.90 -26.86 -24.40
N GLY A 44 -32.24 -27.94 -24.82
CA GLY A 44 -31.03 -28.44 -24.20
C GLY A 44 -29.86 -27.46 -24.24
N THR A 45 -29.30 -27.19 -23.06
CA THR A 45 -27.95 -26.64 -22.89
C THR A 45 -27.20 -27.60 -21.98
N ASN A 46 -26.04 -28.05 -22.46
CA ASN A 46 -25.15 -28.99 -21.79
C ASN A 46 -24.91 -28.60 -20.33
N THR A 47 -25.26 -29.53 -19.44
CA THR A 47 -24.84 -29.59 -18.05
C THR A 47 -23.32 -29.73 -17.97
N GLY A 48 -22.63 -28.61 -17.77
CA GLY A 48 -21.29 -28.58 -17.22
C GLY A 48 -21.38 -28.45 -15.70
N THR A 49 -21.29 -29.58 -15.01
CA THR A 49 -21.13 -29.67 -13.57
C THR A 49 -19.81 -28.98 -13.20
N THR A 50 -19.84 -27.76 -12.66
CA THR A 50 -18.66 -27.19 -11.99
C THR A 50 -18.71 -27.59 -10.53
N THR A 51 -18.11 -28.76 -10.27
CA THR A 51 -17.39 -29.06 -9.04
C THR A 51 -16.64 -27.82 -8.56
N PRO A 52 -16.61 -27.49 -7.26
CA PRO A 52 -15.79 -26.39 -6.77
C PRO A 52 -14.33 -26.71 -7.11
N THR A 53 -13.78 -26.05 -8.12
CA THR A 53 -12.38 -26.19 -8.46
C THR A 53 -11.57 -25.53 -7.37
N THR A 54 -10.42 -26.12 -7.08
CA THR A 54 -9.38 -25.72 -6.14
C THR A 54 -8.73 -24.35 -6.45
N ASP A 55 -9.38 -23.49 -7.23
CA ASP A 55 -8.82 -22.28 -7.81
C ASP A 55 -8.84 -21.07 -6.85
N ASP A 56 -9.36 -21.21 -5.63
CA ASP A 56 -9.38 -20.14 -4.62
C ASP A 56 -8.00 -19.88 -3.98
N GLU A 57 -7.03 -20.78 -4.17
CA GLU A 57 -5.70 -20.64 -3.58
C GLU A 57 -4.87 -19.54 -4.28
N PHE A 58 -5.09 -19.30 -5.57
CA PHE A 58 -4.27 -18.38 -6.36
C PHE A 58 -5.13 -17.34 -7.08
N SER A 59 -4.87 -16.06 -6.80
CA SER A 59 -5.41 -14.99 -7.64
C SER A 59 -4.61 -14.92 -8.94
N GLN A 60 -5.33 -14.86 -10.06
CA GLN A 60 -4.77 -14.57 -11.37
C GLN A 60 -5.05 -13.11 -11.71
N SER A 61 -3.99 -12.32 -11.89
CA SER A 61 -4.10 -11.01 -12.51
C SER A 61 -3.32 -11.00 -13.83
N GLN A 62 -3.92 -10.44 -14.87
CA GLN A 62 -3.28 -10.26 -16.16
C GLN A 62 -2.99 -8.78 -16.38
N TYR A 63 -1.77 -8.45 -16.81
CA TYR A 63 -1.44 -7.08 -17.19
C TYR A 63 -0.51 -7.06 -18.41
N LYS A 64 -0.97 -6.40 -19.49
CA LYS A 64 -0.24 -6.26 -20.78
C LYS A 64 0.42 -7.56 -21.27
N GLY A 65 -0.32 -8.68 -21.19
CA GLY A 65 0.14 -10.00 -21.65
C GLY A 65 0.94 -10.80 -20.62
N LEU A 66 1.25 -10.25 -19.45
CA LEU A 66 1.88 -10.96 -18.34
C LEU A 66 0.81 -11.49 -17.37
N ASN A 67 0.90 -12.78 -17.04
CA ASN A 67 0.06 -13.40 -16.03
C ASN A 67 0.82 -13.46 -14.70
N PHE A 68 0.24 -12.90 -13.66
CA PHE A 68 0.76 -12.99 -12.30
C PHE A 68 -0.03 -14.05 -11.55
N TYR A 69 0.68 -15.06 -11.06
CA TYR A 69 0.14 -16.08 -10.18
C TYR A 69 0.65 -15.79 -8.77
N TYR A 70 -0.25 -15.56 -7.82
CA TYR A 70 0.14 -15.48 -6.42
C TYR A 70 -0.86 -16.18 -5.54
N LYS A 71 -0.32 -16.88 -4.54
CA LYS A 71 -1.14 -17.50 -3.51
C LYS A 71 -1.80 -16.38 -2.71
N ASN A 72 -3.11 -16.42 -2.62
CA ASN A 72 -3.84 -15.55 -1.70
C ASN A 72 -3.41 -15.93 -0.28
N LEU A 73 -2.71 -15.02 0.39
CA LEU A 73 -2.38 -15.21 1.80
C LEU A 73 -3.62 -14.83 2.60
N SER A 74 -4.25 -15.83 3.22
CA SER A 74 -5.27 -15.56 4.23
C SER A 74 -4.65 -14.77 5.38
N THR A 75 -5.43 -13.96 6.07
CA THR A 75 -4.98 -13.27 7.30
C THR A 75 -4.37 -14.25 8.32
N SER A 76 -4.88 -15.48 8.38
CA SER A 76 -4.33 -16.57 9.20
C SER A 76 -2.95 -17.06 8.75
N ALA A 77 -2.57 -16.90 7.48
CA ALA A 77 -1.25 -17.29 6.96
C ALA A 77 -0.14 -16.38 7.51
N TYR A 78 -0.47 -15.15 7.91
CA TYR A 78 0.49 -14.25 8.54
C TYR A 78 0.81 -14.63 10.00
N LYS A 79 0.08 -15.59 10.59
CA LYS A 79 0.25 -16.07 11.98
C LYS A 79 0.24 -14.95 13.03
N LEU A 80 -0.51 -13.89 12.79
CA LEU A 80 -0.63 -12.77 13.70
C LEU A 80 -2.00 -12.82 14.37
N THR A 81 -2.00 -12.90 15.69
CA THR A 81 -3.23 -12.82 16.46
C THR A 81 -3.77 -11.41 16.36
N GLN A 82 -4.95 -11.25 15.76
CA GLN A 82 -5.62 -9.95 15.72
C GLN A 82 -6.12 -9.58 17.11
N LEU A 83 -5.86 -8.34 17.52
CA LEU A 83 -6.43 -7.79 18.74
C LEU A 83 -7.93 -7.54 18.52
N SER A 84 -8.77 -8.06 19.42
CA SER A 84 -10.21 -7.79 19.40
C SER A 84 -10.59 -6.77 20.45
N ASP A 85 -11.75 -6.12 20.32
CA ASP A 85 -12.26 -5.23 21.38
C ASP A 85 -12.41 -5.95 22.72
N SER A 86 -12.82 -7.22 22.73
CA SER A 86 -12.93 -7.97 23.99
C SER A 86 -11.58 -8.14 24.69
N THR A 87 -10.53 -8.44 23.92
CA THR A 87 -9.16 -8.57 24.41
C THR A 87 -8.59 -7.22 24.85
N PHE A 88 -8.84 -6.17 24.07
CA PHE A 88 -8.41 -4.81 24.39
C PHE A 88 -9.11 -4.26 25.64
N ASN A 89 -10.41 -4.49 25.78
CA ASN A 89 -11.21 -4.03 26.91
C ASN A 89 -10.87 -4.74 28.22
N ALA A 90 -10.29 -5.94 28.16
CA ALA A 90 -9.81 -6.69 29.32
C ALA A 90 -8.49 -6.14 29.90
N LEU A 91 -7.78 -5.26 29.19
CA LEU A 91 -6.58 -4.59 29.67
C LEU A 91 -6.91 -3.58 30.78
N THR A 92 -5.90 -3.21 31.56
CA THR A 92 -6.01 -2.07 32.48
C THR A 92 -6.12 -0.75 31.71
N GLU A 93 -6.63 0.29 32.35
CA GLU A 93 -6.78 1.62 31.71
C GLU A 93 -5.45 2.19 31.19
N THR A 94 -4.35 1.96 31.92
CA THR A 94 -3.01 2.36 31.48
C THR A 94 -2.59 1.59 30.22
N GLU A 95 -2.76 0.27 30.21
CA GLU A 95 -2.42 -0.57 29.05
C GLU A 95 -3.27 -0.23 27.82
N LYS A 96 -4.57 0.08 28.00
CA LYS A 96 -5.43 0.54 26.90
C LYS A 96 -4.86 1.80 26.25
N LEU A 97 -4.44 2.78 27.05
CA LEU A 97 -3.84 4.02 26.55
C LEU A 97 -2.52 3.76 25.83
N GLU A 98 -1.65 2.91 26.37
CA GLU A 98 -0.38 2.56 25.73
C GLU A 98 -0.58 1.86 24.38
N VAL A 99 -1.47 0.87 24.33
CA VAL A 99 -1.80 0.15 23.08
C VAL A 99 -2.43 1.09 22.06
N ALA A 100 -3.41 1.90 22.47
CA ALA A 100 -4.07 2.83 21.57
C ALA A 100 -3.10 3.90 21.03
N ASN A 101 -2.26 4.47 21.90
CA ASN A 101 -1.25 5.43 21.48
C ASN A 101 -0.23 4.80 20.53
N LYS A 102 0.24 3.58 20.80
CA LYS A 102 1.18 2.87 19.93
C LYS A 102 0.59 2.58 18.55
N LEU A 103 -0.69 2.19 18.51
CA LEU A 103 -1.41 1.95 17.26
C LEU A 103 -1.45 3.21 16.40
N LEU A 104 -1.88 4.34 16.97
CA LEU A 104 -2.05 5.60 16.25
C LEU A 104 -0.69 6.23 15.88
N GLU A 105 0.30 6.19 16.77
CA GLU A 105 1.66 6.67 16.51
C GLU A 105 2.29 5.97 15.30
N THR A 106 2.06 4.66 15.15
CA THR A 106 2.54 3.88 14.00
C THR A 106 2.01 4.45 12.67
N LEU A 107 0.81 5.02 12.70
CA LEU A 107 0.15 5.65 11.56
C LEU A 107 0.48 7.13 11.40
N PHE A 108 1.33 7.70 12.25
CA PHE A 108 1.53 9.14 12.37
C PHE A 108 0.23 9.91 12.65
N TYR A 109 -0.72 9.25 13.30
CA TYR A 109 -2.00 9.83 13.62
C TYR A 109 -2.05 10.19 15.12
N GLY A 110 -2.44 11.41 15.43
CA GLY A 110 -2.48 11.93 16.80
C GLY A 110 -3.89 12.34 17.20
N LEU A 111 -4.27 12.05 18.44
CA LEU A 111 -5.53 12.51 19.02
C LEU A 111 -5.27 13.28 20.33
N PRO A 112 -6.04 14.34 20.62
CA PRO A 112 -6.05 14.92 21.96
C PRO A 112 -6.39 13.84 23.00
N LEU A 113 -5.69 13.86 24.14
CA LEU A 113 -5.82 12.84 25.19
C LEU A 113 -7.28 12.56 25.57
N LYS A 114 -8.08 13.62 25.74
CA LYS A 114 -9.50 13.51 26.09
C LYS A 114 -10.30 12.76 25.02
N THR A 115 -10.10 13.08 23.75
CA THR A 115 -10.75 12.41 22.62
C THR A 115 -10.33 10.95 22.52
N LEU A 116 -9.05 10.65 22.77
CA LEU A 116 -8.56 9.27 22.81
C LEU A 116 -9.23 8.48 23.94
N GLN A 117 -9.31 9.06 25.15
CA GLN A 117 -9.99 8.44 26.29
C GLN A 117 -11.48 8.19 26.02
N GLU A 118 -12.18 9.14 25.40
CA GLU A 118 -13.58 8.98 24.99
C GLU A 118 -13.74 7.84 23.97
N LYS A 119 -12.84 7.74 22.99
CA LYS A 119 -12.82 6.63 22.03
C LYS A 119 -12.50 5.28 22.68
N ILE A 120 -11.60 5.22 23.66
CA ILE A 120 -11.32 3.99 24.41
C ILE A 120 -12.54 3.58 25.26
N ALA A 121 -13.16 4.54 25.94
CA ALA A 121 -14.31 4.31 26.82
C ALA A 121 -15.58 3.84 26.08
N SER A 122 -15.65 4.03 24.76
CA SER A 122 -16.72 3.51 23.91
C SER A 122 -16.86 1.98 23.94
N GLY A 123 -15.77 1.27 24.28
CA GLY A 123 -15.70 -0.19 24.26
C GLY A 123 -15.60 -0.82 22.87
N ASN A 124 -15.58 -0.04 21.80
CA ASN A 124 -15.42 -0.52 20.42
C ASN A 124 -14.23 0.14 19.69
N PHE A 125 -13.18 0.50 20.44
CA PHE A 125 -12.03 1.23 19.91
C PHE A 125 -11.39 0.54 18.70
N ILE A 126 -11.10 -0.75 18.78
CA ILE A 126 -10.43 -1.50 17.71
C ILE A 126 -11.32 -1.59 16.47
N GLU A 127 -12.59 -1.93 16.65
CA GLU A 127 -13.55 -2.00 15.53
C GLU A 127 -13.75 -0.62 14.88
N SER A 128 -13.77 0.45 15.66
CA SER A 128 -13.93 1.82 15.15
C SER A 128 -12.76 2.25 14.26
N ILE A 129 -11.53 1.85 14.61
CA ILE A 129 -10.35 2.12 13.79
C ILE A 129 -10.41 1.28 12.50
N ARG A 130 -10.75 -0.01 12.61
CA ARG A 130 -10.87 -0.90 11.45
C ARG A 130 -11.90 -0.39 10.45
N THR A 131 -13.12 -0.15 10.91
CA THR A 131 -14.20 0.40 10.07
C THR A 131 -13.81 1.76 9.53
N GLY A 132 -13.14 2.57 10.35
CA GLY A 132 -12.58 3.86 9.97
C GLY A 132 -11.77 3.77 8.68
N LEU A 133 -10.81 2.84 8.66
CA LEU A 133 -9.83 2.62 7.60
C LEU A 133 -10.40 1.94 6.34
N ASP A 134 -11.61 1.38 6.41
CA ASP A 134 -12.31 0.78 5.26
C ASP A 134 -13.16 1.81 4.49
N GLU A 135 -13.44 2.97 5.07
CA GLU A 135 -14.28 4.01 4.50
C GLU A 135 -13.46 5.21 3.99
N ASP A 136 -13.92 5.90 2.96
CA ASP A 136 -13.34 7.16 2.48
C ASP A 136 -14.25 8.31 2.95
N ARG A 137 -13.80 9.05 3.97
CA ARG A 137 -14.57 10.15 4.60
C ARG A 137 -13.95 11.52 4.34
N THR A 138 -12.67 11.56 3.97
CA THR A 138 -11.92 12.78 3.74
C THR A 138 -12.43 13.53 2.51
N ASP A 139 -12.81 14.79 2.71
CA ASP A 139 -13.07 15.72 1.61
C ASP A 139 -11.74 16.15 0.98
N LYS A 140 -11.44 15.55 -0.18
CA LYS A 140 -10.18 15.74 -0.89
C LYS A 140 -10.02 17.15 -1.44
N GLU A 141 -11.11 17.80 -1.85
CA GLU A 141 -11.03 19.16 -2.41
C GLU A 141 -10.73 20.16 -1.29
N VAL A 142 -11.40 20.05 -0.15
CA VAL A 142 -11.13 20.89 1.02
C VAL A 142 -9.71 20.67 1.53
N LEU A 143 -9.27 19.40 1.62
CA LEU A 143 -7.93 19.06 2.08
C LEU A 143 -6.84 19.67 1.18
N GLU A 144 -6.91 19.47 -0.14
CA GLU A 144 -5.87 19.96 -1.05
C GLU A 144 -5.85 21.50 -1.10
N ASN A 145 -7.00 22.16 -0.97
CA ASN A 145 -7.05 23.61 -0.83
C ASN A 145 -6.39 24.11 0.47
N ASP A 146 -6.55 23.39 1.58
CA ASP A 146 -5.90 23.73 2.86
C ASP A 146 -4.38 23.56 2.79
N ILE A 147 -3.90 22.46 2.19
CA ILE A 147 -2.46 22.19 2.04
C ILE A 147 -1.77 23.25 1.17
N LEU A 148 -2.45 23.72 0.12
CA LEU A 148 -1.93 24.75 -0.77
C LEU A 148 -2.01 26.18 -0.19
N ASP A 149 -2.52 26.35 1.03
CA ASP A 149 -2.51 27.64 1.72
C ASP A 149 -1.06 28.03 2.09
N GLU A 150 -0.47 28.86 1.24
CA GLU A 150 0.89 29.36 1.40
C GLU A 150 1.08 30.20 2.68
N THR A 151 0.00 30.66 3.32
CA THR A 151 0.10 31.40 4.59
C THR A 151 0.28 30.48 5.79
N LYS A 152 -0.13 29.20 5.67
CA LYS A 152 -0.05 28.19 6.75
C LYS A 152 1.16 27.28 6.62
N TYR A 153 1.41 26.76 5.42
CA TYR A 153 2.29 25.61 5.22
C TYR A 153 3.50 25.88 4.33
N ARG A 154 3.67 27.11 3.83
CA ARG A 154 4.85 27.47 3.05
C ARG A 154 6.09 27.46 3.93
N GLN A 155 7.10 26.71 3.50
CA GLN A 155 8.43 26.75 4.10
C GLN A 155 9.29 27.74 3.31
N THR A 156 10.02 28.62 3.99
CA THR A 156 10.83 29.67 3.36
C THR A 156 12.24 29.22 2.99
N ASP A 157 12.72 28.09 3.52
CA ASP A 157 14.12 27.67 3.43
C ASP A 157 14.28 26.17 3.13
N TYR A 158 15.35 25.84 2.38
CA TYR A 158 16.05 24.54 2.11
C TYR A 158 15.25 23.25 1.85
N ASN A 159 13.95 23.24 2.09
CA ASN A 159 13.09 22.08 1.95
C ASN A 159 12.39 22.12 0.59
N GLU A 160 12.33 20.97 -0.06
CA GLU A 160 11.51 20.80 -1.25
C GLU A 160 10.03 20.92 -0.86
N GLN A 161 9.38 22.02 -1.27
CA GLN A 161 7.98 22.30 -0.90
C GLN A 161 7.06 21.11 -1.26
N VAL A 162 7.34 20.41 -2.35
CA VAL A 162 6.59 19.20 -2.74
C VAL A 162 6.63 18.12 -1.66
N ALA A 163 7.77 17.91 -1.01
CA ALA A 163 7.89 16.96 0.09
C ALA A 163 7.18 17.47 1.35
N VAL A 164 7.22 18.78 1.59
CA VAL A 164 6.49 19.44 2.67
C VAL A 164 4.99 19.22 2.49
N ASP A 165 4.44 19.46 1.30
CA ASP A 165 3.01 19.29 1.01
C ASP A 165 2.54 17.85 1.26
N ILE A 166 3.37 16.85 0.94
CA ILE A 166 3.10 15.44 1.24
C ILE A 166 3.02 15.20 2.75
N LEU A 167 3.92 15.78 3.54
CA LEU A 167 3.90 15.63 4.99
C LEU A 167 2.75 16.41 5.63
N THR A 168 2.44 17.60 5.11
CA THR A 168 1.32 18.44 5.55
C THR A 168 0.00 17.70 5.44
N ARG A 169 -0.18 16.81 4.46
CA ARG A 169 -1.37 15.93 4.37
C ARG A 169 -1.66 15.20 5.67
N PHE A 170 -0.64 14.64 6.34
CA PHE A 170 -0.85 13.90 7.59
C PHE A 170 -1.23 14.79 8.78
N TYR A 171 -0.90 16.08 8.70
CA TYR A 171 -1.31 17.07 9.69
C TYR A 171 -2.73 17.60 9.43
N ALA A 172 -3.05 17.86 8.16
CA ALA A 172 -4.33 18.44 7.74
C ALA A 172 -5.48 17.42 7.65
N MET A 173 -5.18 16.13 7.42
CA MET A 173 -6.19 15.07 7.45
C MET A 173 -6.63 14.77 8.88
N HIS A 174 -7.86 15.16 9.21
CA HIS A 174 -8.43 14.91 10.54
C HIS A 174 -9.08 13.53 10.67
N GLU A 175 -9.40 12.86 9.57
CA GLU A 175 -10.04 11.54 9.57
C GLU A 175 -8.98 10.44 9.42
N LEU A 176 -8.97 9.47 10.34
CA LEU A 176 -8.24 8.23 10.14
C LEU A 176 -9.12 7.28 9.31
N ASP A 177 -8.94 7.39 7.99
CA ASP A 177 -9.79 6.71 7.01
C ASP A 177 -8.97 6.00 5.91
N SER A 178 -9.66 5.39 4.94
CA SER A 178 -9.00 4.69 3.83
C SER A 178 -8.13 5.62 2.98
N TYR A 179 -8.47 6.90 2.86
CA TYR A 179 -7.66 7.88 2.12
C TYR A 179 -6.38 8.21 2.90
N PHE A 180 -6.47 8.45 4.22
CA PHE A 180 -5.31 8.60 5.09
C PHE A 180 -4.38 7.40 4.97
N LEU A 181 -4.94 6.18 5.03
CA LEU A 181 -4.17 4.95 4.95
C LEU A 181 -3.41 4.84 3.62
N ARG A 182 -4.06 5.11 2.48
CA ARG A 182 -3.42 5.07 1.16
C ARG A 182 -2.26 6.06 1.07
N ASN A 183 -2.45 7.27 1.58
CA ASN A 183 -1.40 8.30 1.63
C ASN A 183 -0.25 7.88 2.53
N TRP A 184 -0.54 7.27 3.68
CA TRP A 184 0.49 6.76 4.60
C TRP A 184 1.28 5.60 3.98
N ILE A 185 0.62 4.61 3.36
CA ILE A 185 1.29 3.51 2.65
C ILE A 185 2.18 4.09 1.55
N ALA A 186 1.65 5.00 0.73
CA ALA A 186 2.41 5.64 -0.34
C ALA A 186 3.65 6.36 0.20
N TYR A 187 3.51 7.13 1.28
CA TYR A 187 4.64 7.80 1.92
C TYR A 187 5.70 6.79 2.38
N ILE A 188 5.33 5.77 3.14
CA ILE A 188 6.26 4.73 3.60
C ILE A 188 6.97 4.05 2.42
N LEU A 189 6.24 3.72 1.35
CA LEU A 189 6.82 3.11 0.15
C LEU A 189 7.86 4.04 -0.49
N THR A 190 7.58 5.35 -0.61
CA THR A 190 8.57 6.31 -1.15
C THR A 190 9.83 6.45 -0.29
N GLN A 191 9.84 5.99 0.97
CA GLN A 191 11.05 5.94 1.79
C GLN A 191 11.88 4.67 1.55
N THR A 192 11.39 3.73 0.75
CA THR A 192 12.11 2.48 0.44
C THR A 192 13.04 2.64 -0.76
N ILE A 193 14.08 1.81 -0.84
CA ILE A 193 14.95 1.74 -2.02
C ILE A 193 14.17 1.41 -3.30
N MET A 194 13.03 0.71 -3.21
CA MET A 194 12.24 0.37 -4.39
C MET A 194 11.56 1.59 -5.00
N PHE A 195 10.88 2.41 -4.18
CA PHE A 195 10.03 3.49 -4.69
C PHE A 195 10.54 4.90 -4.37
N SER A 196 11.74 5.05 -3.80
CA SER A 196 12.31 6.37 -3.54
C SER A 196 12.46 7.17 -4.84
N PRO A 197 12.07 8.46 -4.87
CA PRO A 197 12.32 9.33 -6.02
C PRO A 197 13.80 9.70 -6.18
N ALA A 198 14.65 9.39 -5.19
CA ALA A 198 16.09 9.63 -5.15
C ALA A 198 16.51 11.06 -5.52
N TYR A 199 15.80 12.05 -4.96
CA TYR A 199 15.99 13.48 -5.23
C TYR A 199 17.44 13.96 -5.08
N GLU A 200 18.23 13.29 -4.24
CA GLU A 200 19.65 13.56 -4.04
C GLU A 200 20.54 13.31 -5.27
N LEU A 201 20.01 12.66 -6.31
CA LEU A 201 20.74 12.33 -7.53
C LEU A 201 20.54 13.39 -8.62
N GLU A 202 21.64 13.77 -9.29
CA GLU A 202 21.67 14.80 -10.34
C GLU A 202 20.76 14.49 -11.55
N SER A 203 20.45 13.22 -11.80
CA SER A 203 19.59 12.77 -12.89
C SER A 203 18.09 12.82 -12.56
N THR A 204 17.74 13.08 -11.30
CA THR A 204 16.36 13.19 -10.82
C THR A 204 15.91 14.65 -10.74
N HIS A 205 14.59 14.87 -10.66
CA HIS A 205 14.01 16.20 -10.65
C HIS A 205 12.97 16.30 -9.53
N THR A 206 12.81 17.49 -8.93
CA THR A 206 11.83 17.74 -7.86
C THR A 206 10.42 17.21 -8.19
N PRO A 207 9.86 17.36 -9.41
CA PRO A 207 8.53 16.83 -9.74
C PRO A 207 8.41 15.31 -9.63
N ASN A 208 9.52 14.55 -9.66
CA ASN A 208 9.51 13.10 -9.48
C ASN A 208 8.94 12.72 -8.10
N ILE A 209 9.18 13.54 -7.07
CA ILE A 209 8.69 13.31 -5.70
C ILE A 209 7.16 13.22 -5.73
N ALA A 210 6.49 14.25 -6.25
CA ALA A 210 5.04 14.28 -6.39
C ALA A 210 4.53 13.16 -7.28
N ARG A 211 5.14 12.92 -8.44
CA ARG A 211 4.66 11.92 -9.40
C ARG A 211 4.71 10.51 -8.84
N VAL A 212 5.81 10.12 -8.21
CA VAL A 212 5.94 8.77 -7.63
C VAL A 212 4.94 8.57 -6.50
N TYR A 213 4.85 9.55 -5.58
CA TYR A 213 3.90 9.52 -4.49
C TYR A 213 2.44 9.45 -4.98
N ASN A 214 2.01 10.37 -5.84
CA ASN A 214 0.64 10.45 -6.35
C ASN A 214 0.27 9.21 -7.17
N ARG A 215 1.23 8.62 -7.91
CA ARG A 215 1.02 7.35 -8.61
C ARG A 215 0.74 6.22 -7.62
N LEU A 216 1.49 6.12 -6.53
CA LEU A 216 1.25 5.11 -5.49
C LEU A 216 -0.13 5.29 -4.87
N VAL A 217 -0.49 6.52 -4.46
CA VAL A 217 -1.83 6.83 -3.90
C VAL A 217 -2.93 6.42 -4.88
N THR A 218 -2.79 6.78 -6.15
CA THR A 218 -3.78 6.47 -7.20
C THR A 218 -3.92 4.96 -7.40
N MET A 219 -2.81 4.24 -7.51
CA MET A 219 -2.83 2.79 -7.74
C MET A 219 -3.40 2.03 -6.54
N LEU A 220 -3.07 2.44 -5.31
CA LEU A 220 -3.67 1.92 -4.08
C LEU A 220 -5.17 2.26 -4.01
N GLY A 221 -5.59 3.40 -4.56
CA GLY A 221 -6.99 3.84 -4.60
C GLY A 221 -7.91 2.98 -5.46
N VAL A 222 -7.36 2.28 -6.44
CA VAL A 222 -8.08 1.33 -7.32
C VAL A 222 -7.70 -0.12 -7.02
N ASP A 223 -7.22 -0.40 -5.82
CA ASP A 223 -6.86 -1.73 -5.32
C ASP A 223 -5.85 -2.47 -6.23
N SER A 224 -4.92 -1.72 -6.83
CA SER A 224 -3.84 -2.32 -7.61
C SER A 224 -2.96 -3.19 -6.72
N GLY A 225 -2.78 -4.45 -7.09
CA GLY A 225 -1.87 -5.35 -6.37
C GLY A 225 -0.42 -4.83 -6.38
N MET A 226 0.31 -5.01 -5.28
CA MET A 226 1.69 -4.53 -5.14
C MET A 226 2.63 -4.98 -6.27
N ARG A 227 2.46 -6.18 -6.81
CA ARG A 227 3.25 -6.65 -7.97
C ARG A 227 3.05 -5.77 -9.20
N TYR A 228 1.81 -5.35 -9.45
CA TYR A 228 1.48 -4.47 -10.56
C TYR A 228 2.06 -3.07 -10.32
N ILE A 229 1.93 -2.54 -9.10
CA ILE A 229 2.54 -1.27 -8.69
C ILE A 229 4.06 -1.29 -8.91
N THR A 230 4.74 -2.35 -8.46
CA THR A 230 6.19 -2.54 -8.66
C THR A 230 6.53 -2.58 -10.14
N TYR A 231 5.81 -3.37 -10.95
CA TYR A 231 6.06 -3.44 -12.40
C TYR A 231 5.92 -2.07 -13.07
N VAL A 232 4.84 -1.33 -12.79
CA VAL A 232 4.62 0.00 -13.36
C VAL A 232 5.72 0.96 -12.93
N HIS A 233 6.13 0.93 -11.67
CA HIS A 233 7.22 1.78 -11.19
C HIS A 233 8.54 1.45 -11.89
N MET A 234 8.91 0.17 -11.98
CA MET A 234 10.15 -0.26 -12.62
C MET A 234 10.24 0.20 -14.08
N MET A 235 9.11 0.18 -14.80
CA MET A 235 9.00 0.61 -16.19
C MET A 235 8.86 2.13 -16.36
N SER A 236 8.76 2.89 -15.28
CA SER A 236 8.55 4.35 -15.33
C SER A 236 9.85 5.11 -15.51
N GLU A 237 9.79 6.24 -16.23
CA GLU A 237 10.93 7.16 -16.34
C GLU A 237 11.43 7.64 -14.97
N ASP A 238 10.53 7.85 -14.00
CA ASP A 238 10.91 8.28 -12.65
C ASP A 238 11.88 7.29 -11.99
N ASN A 239 11.65 5.98 -12.18
CA ASN A 239 12.56 4.95 -11.69
C ASN A 239 13.86 4.94 -12.50
N TRP A 240 13.77 5.02 -13.82
CA TRP A 240 14.95 5.01 -14.71
C TRP A 240 15.90 6.18 -14.43
N ARG A 241 15.37 7.38 -14.12
CA ARG A 241 16.16 8.56 -13.77
C ARG A 241 17.00 8.39 -12.50
N ARG A 242 16.74 7.39 -11.67
CA ARG A 242 17.53 7.10 -10.47
C ARG A 242 18.82 6.36 -10.76
N PHE A 243 18.93 5.76 -11.94
CA PHE A 243 20.10 4.98 -12.31
C PHE A 243 21.04 5.82 -13.15
N ARG A 244 22.33 5.61 -12.95
CA ARG A 244 23.38 6.33 -13.69
C ARG A 244 23.44 5.88 -15.16
N SER A 245 22.95 4.68 -15.45
CA SER A 245 22.86 4.14 -16.79
C SER A 245 21.78 3.04 -16.91
N PRO A 246 21.29 2.75 -18.12
CA PRO A 246 20.39 1.63 -18.37
C PRO A 246 20.93 0.27 -17.93
N GLU A 247 22.25 0.07 -18.00
CA GLU A 247 22.92 -1.15 -17.56
C GLU A 247 22.84 -1.31 -16.04
N ASP A 248 23.01 -0.22 -15.29
CA ASP A 248 22.86 -0.21 -13.84
C ASP A 248 21.41 -0.44 -13.41
N ASN A 249 20.45 0.15 -14.13
CA ASN A 249 19.03 -0.17 -13.98
C ASN A 249 18.77 -1.66 -14.23
N GLY A 250 19.21 -2.20 -15.36
CA GLY A 250 18.98 -3.59 -15.74
C GLY A 250 19.55 -4.61 -14.76
N ARG A 251 20.74 -4.32 -14.20
CA ARG A 251 21.34 -5.10 -13.11
C ARG A 251 20.42 -5.15 -11.89
N GLU A 252 20.02 -4.00 -11.39
CA GLU A 252 19.16 -3.88 -10.20
C GLU A 252 17.79 -4.51 -10.45
N MET A 253 17.24 -4.40 -11.67
CA MET A 253 15.98 -5.04 -12.01
C MET A 253 16.09 -6.57 -12.07
N LEU A 254 17.20 -7.16 -12.55
CA LEU A 254 17.41 -8.60 -12.48
C LEU A 254 17.44 -9.10 -11.03
N GLU A 255 18.26 -8.46 -10.19
CA GLU A 255 18.42 -8.86 -8.79
C GLU A 255 17.11 -8.71 -8.00
N ILE A 256 16.41 -7.59 -8.17
CA ILE A 256 15.26 -7.25 -7.32
C ILE A 256 13.95 -7.86 -7.85
N PHE A 257 13.73 -7.91 -9.15
CA PHE A 257 12.45 -8.37 -9.72
C PHE A 257 12.46 -9.85 -10.09
N THR A 258 13.55 -10.32 -10.70
CA THR A 258 13.65 -11.74 -11.07
C THR A 258 14.22 -12.61 -9.94
N LEU A 259 14.67 -11.98 -8.84
CA LEU A 259 15.36 -12.64 -7.73
C LEU A 259 16.60 -13.42 -8.22
N ASP A 260 17.21 -12.93 -9.29
CA ASP A 260 18.36 -13.53 -9.94
C ASP A 260 19.64 -12.87 -9.42
N GLY A 261 20.28 -13.54 -8.46
CA GLY A 261 21.54 -13.11 -7.87
C GLY A 261 22.78 -13.69 -8.56
N ASP A 262 22.65 -14.23 -9.78
CA ASP A 262 23.79 -14.70 -10.56
C ASP A 262 24.47 -13.54 -11.29
N ASP A 263 25.60 -13.09 -10.74
CA ASP A 263 26.42 -12.01 -11.29
C ASP A 263 26.84 -12.27 -12.76
N SER A 264 26.83 -13.52 -13.23
CA SER A 264 27.16 -13.84 -14.63
C SER A 264 26.13 -13.33 -15.63
N HIS A 265 24.90 -13.03 -15.20
CA HIS A 265 23.85 -12.46 -16.04
C HIS A 265 23.93 -10.93 -16.17
N VAL A 266 24.63 -10.26 -15.25
CA VAL A 266 24.78 -8.79 -15.25
C VAL A 266 25.45 -8.26 -16.52
N PRO A 267 26.57 -8.84 -17.02
CA PRO A 267 27.17 -8.41 -18.28
C PRO A 267 26.25 -8.57 -19.50
N LEU A 268 25.39 -9.59 -19.50
CA LEU A 268 24.43 -9.84 -20.59
C LEU A 268 23.33 -8.77 -20.61
N ALA A 269 22.77 -8.45 -19.44
CA ALA A 269 21.81 -7.36 -19.30
C ALA A 269 22.41 -6.01 -19.67
N GLY A 270 23.62 -5.71 -19.19
CA GLY A 270 24.34 -4.49 -19.56
C GLY A 270 24.52 -4.37 -21.08
N LYS A 271 24.96 -5.45 -21.74
CA LYS A 271 25.12 -5.45 -23.21
C LYS A 271 23.79 -5.29 -23.96
N ALA A 272 22.69 -5.84 -23.45
CA ALA A 272 21.38 -5.66 -24.05
C ALA A 272 20.86 -4.22 -23.94
N LEU A 273 21.22 -3.53 -22.86
CA LEU A 273 20.74 -2.19 -22.52
C LEU A 273 21.72 -1.07 -22.90
N GLN A 274 22.91 -1.38 -23.41
CA GLN A 274 23.99 -0.42 -23.69
C GLN A 274 23.63 0.75 -24.63
N ASN A 275 22.56 0.62 -25.41
CA ASN A 275 22.09 1.65 -26.35
C ASN A 275 20.81 2.34 -25.89
N TRP A 276 20.26 1.94 -24.75
CA TRP A 276 19.09 2.59 -24.20
C TRP A 276 19.50 3.93 -23.61
N LYS A 277 18.59 4.89 -23.65
CA LYS A 277 18.74 6.18 -23.01
C LYS A 277 17.35 6.74 -22.81
N LEU A 278 17.18 7.56 -21.78
CA LEU A 278 15.99 8.38 -21.71
C LEU A 278 16.06 9.39 -22.85
N ASP A 279 14.95 9.57 -23.56
CA ASP A 279 14.84 10.68 -24.51
C ASP A 279 15.04 11.98 -23.71
N ARG A 280 15.80 12.91 -24.28
CA ARG A 280 15.96 14.23 -23.65
C ARG A 280 14.61 14.91 -23.72
N ASP A 281 14.09 15.31 -22.56
CA ASP A 281 13.17 16.45 -22.48
C ASP A 281 13.87 17.70 -23.03
#